data_AF-A0AAZ3Q7V4-F1
#
_entry.id   AF-A0AAZ3Q7V4-F1
#
_cell.length_a   1.000
_cell.length_b   1.000
_cell.length_c   1.000
_cell.angle_alpha   90.00
_cell.angle_beta   90.00
_cell.angle_gamma   90.00
#
_symmetry.space_group_name_H-M   'P 1'
#
loop_
_entity.id
_entity.type
_entity.pdbx_description
1 polymer ?
#
loop_
_entity_poly.entity_id
_entity_poly.type
_entity_poly.pdbx_seq_one_letter_code
_entity_poly.pdbx_strand_id
1 'polypeptide(L)'
;MLKMERVIFTTLCSAFFFTNCVSGDYPKAQNVSWLSINFKTLLMWDPKPTNYSYTVEYSVIGQNRKKNQHCIRTMETECDLSNSLVDLKAIYSADVLSEPLRGVNSDLIEFPHTTSERFTPYEDTLIGRPEFKIEVSKDKRKITLYVEDPLTALFNEQNQQRTIRDVFADELQYKVTFGKATSTGKKTKISASSEIELDKRDVDPGVSYCFNVQAYIPSRSTDKQLGELSQRQCSPGDDKSVFEGKDTNNAKVVGSSPTGITYKHCTVSGFGLKHLLSGIFLFIRYFTR
;
A
#
# COMPACT_ATOMS: atom_id res chain seq x y z
N MET A 1 -61.13 61.02 37.65
CA MET A 1 -60.52 59.86 38.34
C MET A 1 -60.44 58.73 37.33
N LEU A 2 -59.29 58.61 36.66
CA LEU A 2 -59.04 57.74 35.51
C LEU A 2 -58.85 56.28 35.95
N LYS A 3 -59.58 55.36 35.32
CA LYS A 3 -59.50 53.91 35.53
C LYS A 3 -58.42 53.36 34.59
N MET A 4 -57.37 52.83 35.18
CA MET A 4 -56.19 52.32 34.48
C MET A 4 -56.39 50.83 34.19
N GLU A 5 -56.68 50.48 32.93
CA GLU A 5 -56.70 49.08 32.48
C GLU A 5 -55.35 48.71 31.85
N ARG A 6 -54.73 47.65 32.38
CA ARG A 6 -53.47 47.09 31.90
C ARG A 6 -53.75 46.21 30.69
N VAL A 7 -53.26 46.61 29.52
CA VAL A 7 -53.21 45.76 28.32
C VAL A 7 -51.93 44.94 28.39
N ILE A 8 -52.07 43.62 28.55
CA ILE A 8 -50.95 42.67 28.50
C ILE A 8 -50.78 42.26 27.03
N PHE A 9 -49.72 42.74 26.39
CA PHE A 9 -49.30 42.25 25.07
C PHE A 9 -48.51 40.94 25.25
N THR A 10 -49.15 39.80 24.96
CA THR A 10 -48.45 38.52 24.79
C THR A 10 -47.85 38.46 23.40
N THR A 11 -46.55 38.75 23.29
CA THR A 11 -45.78 38.60 22.06
C THR A 11 -45.60 37.12 21.77
N LEU A 12 -46.32 36.60 20.77
CA LEU A 12 -46.16 35.24 20.26
C LEU A 12 -44.84 35.17 19.47
N CYS A 13 -43.74 34.81 20.14
CA CYS A 13 -42.49 34.47 19.46
C CYS A 13 -42.68 33.18 18.65
N SER A 14 -43.14 33.32 17.41
CA SER A 14 -43.03 32.24 16.42
C SER A 14 -41.56 32.13 16.04
N ALA A 15 -40.84 31.23 16.73
CA ALA A 15 -39.52 30.80 16.31
C ALA A 15 -39.69 30.01 15.01
N PHE A 16 -39.56 30.71 13.88
CA PHE A 16 -39.30 30.05 12.60
C PHE A 16 -37.92 29.40 12.70
N PHE A 17 -37.90 28.12 13.02
CA PHE A 17 -36.73 27.28 12.76
C PHE A 17 -36.57 27.21 11.25
N PHE A 18 -35.77 28.10 10.68
CA PHE A 18 -35.23 27.91 9.35
C PHE A 18 -34.32 26.69 9.40
N THR A 19 -34.87 25.50 9.15
CA THR A 19 -34.07 24.38 8.66
C THR A 19 -33.45 24.86 7.36
N ASN A 20 -32.14 25.12 7.39
CA ASN A 20 -31.37 25.38 6.18
C ASN A 20 -31.43 24.11 5.32
N CYS A 21 -32.41 24.01 4.43
CA CYS A 21 -32.35 23.06 3.33
C CYS A 21 -31.22 23.53 2.42
N VAL A 22 -30.02 22.95 2.63
CA VAL A 22 -28.95 23.08 1.65
C VAL A 22 -29.39 22.27 0.44
N SER A 23 -29.88 22.98 -0.58
CA SER A 23 -30.00 22.45 -1.94
C SER A 23 -28.60 22.29 -2.55
N GLY A 24 -27.77 21.46 -1.92
CA GLY A 24 -26.41 21.19 -2.34
C GLY A 24 -26.40 19.89 -3.12
N ASP A 25 -26.22 19.98 -4.42
CA ASP A 25 -25.83 18.84 -5.23
C ASP A 25 -24.43 18.41 -4.77
N TYR A 26 -24.29 17.20 -4.24
CA TYR A 26 -23.00 16.72 -3.74
C TYR A 26 -22.14 16.29 -4.93
N PRO A 27 -20.86 16.70 -5.00
CA PRO A 27 -20.02 16.29 -6.11
C PRO A 27 -19.80 14.77 -6.07
N LYS A 28 -19.81 14.13 -7.24
CA LYS A 28 -19.46 12.72 -7.35
C LYS A 28 -18.00 12.50 -7.00
N ALA A 29 -17.71 11.38 -6.36
CA ALA A 29 -16.35 10.87 -6.25
C ALA A 29 -15.74 10.66 -7.65
N GLN A 30 -14.45 10.87 -7.77
CA GLN A 30 -13.66 10.75 -8.99
C GLN A 30 -12.48 9.81 -8.73
N ASN A 31 -11.86 9.30 -9.79
CA ASN A 31 -10.68 8.44 -9.71
C ASN A 31 -10.87 7.22 -8.78
N VAL A 32 -12.10 6.70 -8.70
CA VAL A 32 -12.42 5.55 -7.86
C VAL A 32 -11.63 4.35 -8.35
N SER A 33 -10.67 3.89 -7.55
CA SER A 33 -9.69 2.88 -7.96
C SER A 33 -9.36 1.92 -6.82
N TRP A 34 -8.98 0.71 -7.19
CA TRP A 34 -8.57 -0.34 -6.27
C TRP A 34 -7.05 -0.36 -6.12
N LEU A 35 -6.56 -0.44 -4.88
CA LEU A 35 -5.18 -0.77 -4.56
C LEU A 35 -5.19 -2.05 -3.72
N SER A 36 -4.62 -3.13 -4.26
CA SER A 36 -4.58 -4.42 -3.56
C SER A 36 -3.21 -5.07 -3.66
N ILE A 37 -2.57 -5.31 -2.52
CA ILE A 37 -1.29 -6.04 -2.41
C ILE A 37 -1.45 -7.11 -1.33
N ASN A 38 -1.15 -8.37 -1.67
CA ASN A 38 -1.32 -9.52 -0.78
C ASN A 38 -2.68 -9.52 -0.06
N PHE A 39 -3.76 -9.22 -0.80
CA PHE A 39 -5.15 -9.14 -0.30
C PHE A 39 -5.43 -8.04 0.72
N LYS A 40 -4.48 -7.14 1.01
CA LYS A 40 -4.78 -5.85 1.64
C LYS A 40 -5.40 -4.95 0.57
N THR A 41 -6.71 -4.78 0.60
CA THR A 41 -7.47 -4.11 -0.46
C THR A 41 -8.08 -2.80 0.03
N LEU A 42 -7.60 -1.70 -0.54
CA LEU A 42 -8.09 -0.34 -0.32
C LEU A 42 -8.83 0.13 -1.57
N LEU A 43 -10.01 0.70 -1.38
CA LEU A 43 -10.68 1.52 -2.40
C LEU A 43 -10.28 2.97 -2.16
N MET A 44 -9.83 3.69 -3.19
CA MET A 44 -9.37 5.07 -3.09
C MET A 44 -10.15 5.95 -4.08
N TRP A 45 -10.37 7.22 -3.73
CA TRP A 45 -11.10 8.17 -4.57
C TRP A 45 -10.76 9.62 -4.23
N ASP A 46 -11.15 10.55 -5.08
CA ASP A 46 -11.01 12.00 -4.91
C ASP A 46 -12.37 12.69 -5.10
N PRO A 47 -12.54 13.98 -4.75
CA PRO A 47 -11.67 14.79 -3.91
C PRO A 47 -11.97 14.60 -2.42
N LYS A 48 -11.10 15.14 -1.56
CA LYS A 48 -11.36 15.21 -0.12
C LYS A 48 -12.63 16.04 0.16
N PRO A 49 -13.59 15.51 0.95
CA PRO A 49 -14.86 16.19 1.14
C PRO A 49 -14.72 17.33 2.17
N THR A 50 -15.53 18.38 2.04
CA THR A 50 -15.50 19.58 2.90
C THR A 50 -16.82 19.83 3.63
N ASN A 51 -17.93 19.79 2.90
CA ASN A 51 -19.30 20.02 3.41
C ASN A 51 -20.25 18.84 3.14
N TYR A 52 -19.69 17.68 2.83
CA TYR A 52 -20.37 16.41 2.58
C TYR A 52 -19.47 15.28 3.10
N SER A 53 -19.88 14.03 2.93
CA SER A 53 -19.14 12.86 3.35
C SER A 53 -19.30 11.73 2.33
N TYR A 54 -18.49 10.68 2.44
CA TYR A 54 -18.59 9.51 1.60
C TYR A 54 -19.13 8.30 2.35
N THR A 55 -19.91 7.47 1.65
CA THR A 55 -20.24 6.12 2.09
C THR A 55 -19.87 5.12 1.03
N VAL A 56 -19.18 4.05 1.44
CA VAL A 56 -18.79 2.96 0.53
C VAL A 56 -19.78 1.82 0.61
N GLU A 57 -20.36 1.49 -0.53
CA GLU A 57 -21.12 0.27 -0.77
C GLU A 57 -20.34 -0.67 -1.68
N TYR A 58 -20.47 -1.98 -1.48
CA TYR A 58 -19.83 -2.98 -2.31
C TYR A 58 -20.73 -4.20 -2.49
N SER A 59 -20.52 -4.94 -3.57
CA SER A 59 -21.23 -6.19 -3.84
C SER A 59 -20.45 -7.05 -4.80
N VAL A 60 -20.68 -8.37 -4.71
CA VAL A 60 -20.45 -9.26 -5.85
C VAL A 60 -21.43 -8.84 -6.96
N ILE A 61 -20.96 -8.79 -8.21
CA ILE A 61 -21.80 -8.40 -9.35
C ILE A 61 -23.08 -9.25 -9.40
N GLY A 62 -24.24 -8.59 -9.48
CA GLY A 62 -25.55 -9.24 -9.51
C GLY A 62 -26.13 -9.59 -8.13
N GLN A 63 -25.43 -9.28 -7.03
CA GLN A 63 -25.93 -9.43 -5.67
C GLN A 63 -26.31 -8.08 -5.04
N ASN A 64 -26.94 -8.14 -3.86
CA ASN A 64 -27.31 -6.95 -3.09
C ASN A 64 -26.08 -6.19 -2.57
N ARG A 65 -26.12 -4.86 -2.68
CA ARG A 65 -25.12 -3.95 -2.11
C ARG A 65 -25.09 -4.03 -0.59
N LYS A 66 -23.88 -3.99 -0.03
CA LYS A 66 -23.61 -3.94 1.40
C LYS A 66 -22.79 -2.69 1.71
N LYS A 67 -23.09 -2.01 2.82
CA LYS A 67 -22.28 -0.89 3.31
C LYS A 67 -21.08 -1.41 4.10
N ASN A 68 -19.90 -0.87 3.84
CA ASN A 68 -18.75 -1.07 4.71
C ASN A 68 -18.94 -0.23 5.98
N GLN A 69 -19.02 -0.89 7.14
CA GLN A 69 -19.32 -0.23 8.42
C GLN A 69 -18.26 0.78 8.86
N HIS A 70 -17.02 0.62 8.41
CA HIS A 70 -15.91 1.53 8.73
C HIS A 70 -15.90 2.78 7.83
N CYS A 71 -16.68 2.77 6.76
CA CYS A 71 -16.66 3.80 5.72
C CYS A 71 -18.07 4.35 5.49
N ILE A 72 -18.83 4.59 6.57
CA ILE A 72 -20.15 5.24 6.52
C ILE A 72 -19.98 6.70 6.91
N ARG A 73 -20.34 7.62 6.00
CA ARG A 73 -20.21 9.07 6.16
C ARG A 73 -18.80 9.47 6.62
N THR A 74 -17.79 8.90 5.96
CA THR A 74 -16.38 9.18 6.22
C THR A 74 -15.95 10.49 5.54
N MET A 75 -14.96 11.16 6.15
CA MET A 75 -14.25 12.29 5.55
C MET A 75 -12.96 11.87 4.85
N GLU A 76 -12.62 10.58 4.93
CA GLU A 76 -11.46 10.01 4.26
C GLU A 76 -11.76 9.75 2.78
N THR A 77 -10.68 9.62 2.04
CA THR A 77 -10.65 9.36 0.59
C THR A 77 -10.20 7.94 0.27
N GLU A 78 -10.27 7.06 1.26
CA GLU A 78 -9.97 5.66 1.16
C GLU A 78 -10.85 4.81 2.09
N CYS A 79 -11.03 3.54 1.72
CA CYS A 79 -11.75 2.56 2.54
C CYS A 79 -11.09 1.20 2.45
N ASP A 80 -10.79 0.61 3.61
CA ASP A 80 -10.29 -0.76 3.71
C ASP A 80 -11.43 -1.76 3.54
N LEU A 81 -11.36 -2.55 2.47
CA LEU A 81 -12.32 -3.61 2.13
C LEU A 81 -11.71 -5.02 2.29
N SER A 82 -10.51 -5.16 2.84
CA SER A 82 -9.80 -6.45 2.94
C SER A 82 -10.65 -7.55 3.61
N ASN A 83 -11.35 -7.21 4.68
CA ASN A 83 -12.22 -8.15 5.42
C ASN A 83 -13.64 -8.26 4.85
N SER A 84 -13.97 -7.45 3.83
CA SER A 84 -15.29 -7.42 3.19
C SER A 84 -15.37 -8.34 1.96
N LEU A 85 -14.24 -8.53 1.27
CA LEU A 85 -14.15 -9.30 0.02
C LEU A 85 -13.86 -10.79 0.31
N VAL A 86 -14.79 -11.46 0.98
CA VAL A 86 -14.60 -12.83 1.50
C VAL A 86 -14.48 -13.92 0.42
N ASP A 87 -15.19 -13.78 -0.69
CA ASP A 87 -15.10 -14.72 -1.82
C ASP A 87 -14.03 -14.23 -2.79
N LEU A 88 -12.81 -14.75 -2.65
CA LEU A 88 -11.67 -14.27 -3.42
C LEU A 88 -11.85 -14.43 -4.95
N LYS A 89 -12.68 -15.37 -5.39
CA LYS A 89 -12.89 -15.66 -6.82
C LYS A 89 -14.10 -14.91 -7.40
N ALA A 90 -14.88 -14.24 -6.57
CA ALA A 90 -15.99 -13.42 -7.03
C ALA A 90 -15.51 -12.10 -7.66
N ILE A 91 -16.30 -11.61 -8.61
CA ILE A 91 -16.12 -10.30 -9.22
C ILE A 91 -16.89 -9.27 -8.40
N TYR A 92 -16.19 -8.30 -7.85
CA TYR A 92 -16.77 -7.21 -7.06
C TYR A 92 -16.83 -5.91 -7.84
N SER A 93 -17.78 -5.06 -7.45
CA SER A 93 -17.77 -3.62 -7.68
C SER A 93 -18.05 -2.89 -6.38
N ALA A 94 -17.62 -1.64 -6.29
CA ALA A 94 -17.93 -0.75 -5.19
C ALA A 94 -18.48 0.57 -5.71
N ASP A 95 -19.38 1.17 -4.94
CA ASP A 95 -19.95 2.48 -5.17
C ASP A 95 -19.50 3.42 -4.04
N VAL A 96 -19.01 4.60 -4.41
CA VAL A 96 -18.69 5.67 -3.46
C VAL A 96 -19.78 6.73 -3.57
N LEU A 97 -20.64 6.79 -2.56
CA LEU A 97 -21.79 7.69 -2.49
C LEU A 97 -21.40 8.98 -1.77
N SER A 98 -21.78 10.13 -2.33
CA SER A 98 -21.60 11.44 -1.70
C SER A 98 -22.86 11.83 -0.92
N GLU A 99 -22.77 11.84 0.40
CA GLU A 99 -23.89 12.04 1.32
C GLU A 99 -23.75 13.31 2.19
N PRO A 100 -24.84 13.88 2.70
CA PRO A 100 -24.80 14.93 3.72
C PRO A 100 -24.00 14.51 4.95
N LEU A 101 -23.39 15.49 5.62
CA LEU A 101 -22.84 15.31 6.96
C LEU A 101 -23.92 14.85 7.94
N ARG A 102 -23.50 14.20 9.03
CA ARG A 102 -24.43 13.78 10.10
C ARG A 102 -25.20 14.99 10.65
N GLY A 103 -26.51 14.85 10.75
CA GLY A 103 -27.40 15.91 11.24
C GLY A 103 -27.84 16.92 10.17
N VAL A 104 -27.34 16.81 8.94
CA VAL A 104 -27.82 17.59 7.79
C VAL A 104 -28.87 16.76 7.06
N ASN A 105 -30.05 17.34 6.87
CA ASN A 105 -31.11 16.74 6.07
C ASN A 105 -30.86 17.03 4.59
N SER A 106 -31.20 16.06 3.74
CA SER A 106 -31.18 16.22 2.28
C SER A 106 -32.46 15.64 1.73
N ASP A 107 -33.05 16.32 0.75
CA ASP A 107 -34.27 15.89 0.07
C ASP A 107 -33.97 14.95 -1.12
N LEU A 108 -32.69 14.61 -1.34
CA LEU A 108 -32.27 13.69 -2.40
C LEU A 108 -32.76 12.27 -2.12
N ILE A 109 -33.46 11.69 -3.09
CA ILE A 109 -33.90 10.28 -3.05
C ILE A 109 -32.72 9.33 -3.31
N GLU A 110 -31.82 9.73 -4.21
CA GLU A 110 -30.60 9.00 -4.54
C GLU A 110 -29.41 9.95 -4.48
N PHE A 111 -28.37 9.53 -3.77
CA PHE A 111 -27.15 10.31 -3.67
C PHE A 111 -26.24 10.10 -4.89
N PRO A 112 -25.56 11.16 -5.37
CA PRO A 112 -24.56 11.03 -6.42
C PRO A 112 -23.50 10.00 -6.04
N HIS A 113 -23.23 9.07 -6.94
CA HIS A 113 -22.22 8.03 -6.73
C HIS A 113 -21.39 7.77 -7.98
N THR A 114 -20.23 7.17 -7.75
CA THR A 114 -19.33 6.68 -8.78
C THR A 114 -18.97 5.24 -8.47
N THR A 115 -19.17 4.38 -9.47
CA THR A 115 -18.84 2.95 -9.41
C THR A 115 -17.38 2.74 -9.77
N SER A 116 -16.71 1.85 -9.04
CA SER A 116 -15.36 1.42 -9.33
C SER A 116 -15.30 0.47 -10.53
N GLU A 117 -14.12 0.32 -11.10
CA GLU A 117 -13.84 -0.81 -12.00
C GLU A 117 -14.07 -2.15 -11.31
N ARG A 118 -14.31 -3.20 -12.10
CA ARG A 118 -14.47 -4.56 -11.56
C ARG A 118 -13.17 -5.04 -10.94
N PHE A 119 -13.29 -5.77 -9.84
CA PHE A 119 -12.15 -6.30 -9.11
C PHE A 119 -12.41 -7.72 -8.63
N THR A 120 -11.51 -8.63 -8.96
CA THR A 120 -11.52 -10.03 -8.54
C THR A 120 -10.29 -10.27 -7.67
N PRO A 121 -10.42 -10.39 -6.33
CA PRO A 121 -9.26 -10.44 -5.43
C PRO A 121 -8.21 -11.48 -5.82
N TYR A 122 -8.64 -12.69 -6.22
CA TYR A 122 -7.77 -13.79 -6.62
C TYR A 122 -6.95 -13.51 -7.89
N GLU A 123 -7.50 -12.74 -8.83
CA GLU A 123 -6.84 -12.41 -10.11
C GLU A 123 -6.05 -11.11 -10.03
N ASP A 124 -6.64 -10.08 -9.42
CA ASP A 124 -6.22 -8.69 -9.57
C ASP A 124 -5.28 -8.22 -8.45
N THR A 125 -5.26 -8.88 -7.28
CA THR A 125 -4.33 -8.47 -6.22
C THR A 125 -2.89 -8.65 -6.67
N LEU A 126 -2.08 -7.62 -6.47
CA LEU A 126 -0.65 -7.69 -6.68
C LEU A 126 -0.03 -8.58 -5.61
N ILE A 127 1.00 -9.33 -5.99
CA ILE A 127 1.80 -10.12 -5.06
C ILE A 127 3.02 -9.30 -4.68
N GLY A 128 3.14 -8.95 -3.42
CA GLY A 128 4.28 -8.21 -2.88
C GLY A 128 5.59 -8.99 -2.98
N ARG A 129 6.71 -8.29 -2.82
CA ARG A 129 8.01 -8.94 -3.02
C ARG A 129 8.24 -10.06 -2.00
N PRO A 130 8.78 -11.21 -2.42
CA PRO A 130 9.22 -12.23 -1.48
C PRO A 130 10.57 -11.87 -0.88
N GLU A 131 10.78 -12.33 0.35
CA GLU A 131 12.10 -12.41 0.96
C GLU A 131 12.70 -13.80 0.71
N PHE A 132 14.01 -13.91 0.71
CA PHE A 132 14.67 -15.20 0.57
C PHE A 132 16.06 -15.21 1.22
N LYS A 133 16.52 -16.41 1.54
CA LYS A 133 17.87 -16.69 2.07
C LYS A 133 18.64 -17.56 1.08
N ILE A 134 19.95 -17.44 1.09
CA ILE A 134 20.86 -18.20 0.23
C ILE A 134 21.71 -19.12 1.10
N GLU A 135 21.71 -20.41 0.78
CA GLU A 135 22.65 -21.39 1.34
C GLU A 135 23.52 -21.97 0.23
N VAL A 136 24.83 -22.02 0.46
CA VAL A 136 25.78 -22.66 -0.45
C VAL A 136 26.24 -23.96 0.18
N SER A 137 26.18 -25.06 -0.56
CA SER A 137 26.62 -26.37 -0.07
C SER A 137 28.10 -26.37 0.30
N LYS A 138 28.50 -27.24 1.23
CA LYS A 138 29.90 -27.35 1.68
C LYS A 138 30.89 -27.65 0.56
N ASP A 139 30.47 -28.43 -0.44
CA ASP A 139 31.26 -28.74 -1.63
C ASP A 139 31.19 -27.67 -2.73
N LYS A 140 30.48 -26.55 -2.46
CA LYS A 140 30.29 -25.37 -3.31
C LYS A 140 29.71 -25.65 -4.69
N ARG A 141 29.01 -26.78 -4.84
CA ARG A 141 28.43 -27.25 -6.13
C ARG A 141 26.93 -27.04 -6.23
N LYS A 142 26.29 -26.62 -5.13
CA LYS A 142 24.86 -26.39 -5.05
C LYS A 142 24.59 -25.11 -4.28
N ILE A 143 23.61 -24.35 -4.75
CA ILE A 143 23.05 -23.20 -4.04
C ILE A 143 21.58 -23.48 -3.82
N THR A 144 21.10 -23.39 -2.59
CA THR A 144 19.68 -23.49 -2.25
C THR A 144 19.17 -22.10 -1.89
N LEU A 145 18.06 -21.70 -2.51
CA LEU A 145 17.32 -20.50 -2.12
C LEU A 145 16.13 -20.94 -1.28
N TYR A 146 16.00 -20.37 -0.09
CA TYR A 146 14.82 -20.55 0.76
C TYR A 146 13.98 -19.28 0.68
N VAL A 147 12.90 -19.34 -0.09
CA VAL A 147 11.96 -18.24 -0.27
C VAL A 147 10.97 -18.24 0.89
N GLU A 148 10.79 -17.10 1.53
CA GLU A 148 9.77 -16.93 2.56
C GLU A 148 8.47 -16.54 1.87
N ASP A 149 7.42 -17.35 2.04
CA ASP A 149 6.11 -17.10 1.43
C ASP A 149 5.47 -15.82 2.03
N PRO A 150 5.22 -14.77 1.22
CA PRO A 150 4.62 -13.52 1.71
C PRO A 150 3.33 -13.72 2.50
N LEU A 151 3.19 -12.99 3.61
CA LEU A 151 1.95 -12.93 4.38
C LEU A 151 0.87 -12.12 3.66
N THR A 152 -0.38 -12.51 3.86
CA THR A 152 -1.58 -11.85 3.29
C THR A 152 -2.40 -11.15 4.36
N ALA A 153 -3.32 -10.26 3.97
CA ALA A 153 -4.28 -9.66 4.90
C ALA A 153 -5.45 -10.60 5.29
N LEU A 154 -5.40 -11.86 4.86
CA LEU A 154 -6.46 -12.85 5.12
C LEU A 154 -6.13 -13.67 6.36
N PHE A 155 -7.17 -14.01 7.12
CA PHE A 155 -7.10 -14.85 8.31
C PHE A 155 -7.95 -16.09 8.13
N ASN A 156 -7.52 -17.22 8.69
CA ASN A 156 -8.33 -18.43 8.77
C ASN A 156 -9.34 -18.37 9.93
N GLU A 157 -10.16 -19.41 10.08
CA GLU A 157 -11.17 -19.51 11.15
C GLU A 157 -10.54 -19.50 12.56
N GLN A 158 -9.29 -19.92 12.68
CA GLN A 158 -8.51 -19.91 13.91
C GLN A 158 -7.79 -18.57 14.15
N ASN A 159 -8.10 -17.54 13.36
CA ASN A 159 -7.49 -16.20 13.41
C ASN A 159 -5.96 -16.20 13.17
N GLN A 160 -5.48 -17.15 12.39
CA GLN A 160 -4.09 -17.20 11.93
C GLN A 160 -3.99 -16.58 10.54
N GLN A 161 -2.97 -15.75 10.37
CA GLN A 161 -2.71 -15.07 9.10
C GLN A 161 -2.27 -16.08 8.03
N ARG A 162 -2.88 -15.99 6.85
CA ARG A 162 -2.55 -16.87 5.72
C ARG A 162 -1.36 -16.32 4.94
N THR A 163 -0.51 -17.21 4.46
CA THR A 163 0.53 -16.91 3.47
C THR A 163 -0.07 -16.91 2.06
N ILE A 164 0.69 -16.39 1.11
CA ILE A 164 0.32 -16.44 -0.31
C ILE A 164 0.23 -17.89 -0.82
N ARG A 165 1.05 -18.78 -0.26
CA ARG A 165 1.07 -20.22 -0.52
C ARG A 165 -0.23 -20.89 -0.07
N ASP A 166 -0.76 -20.50 1.09
CA ASP A 166 -2.04 -21.01 1.58
C ASP A 166 -3.21 -20.62 0.67
N VAL A 167 -3.11 -19.51 -0.07
CA VAL A 167 -4.19 -19.01 -0.95
C VAL A 167 -4.12 -19.62 -2.34
N PHE A 168 -2.94 -19.61 -2.96
CA PHE A 168 -2.76 -20.06 -4.35
C PHE A 168 -2.32 -21.53 -4.47
N ALA A 169 -1.93 -22.16 -3.36
CA ALA A 169 -1.52 -23.57 -3.30
C ALA A 169 -0.56 -23.96 -4.44
N ASP A 170 -0.97 -24.91 -5.28
CA ASP A 170 -0.19 -25.47 -6.38
C ASP A 170 -0.07 -24.53 -7.60
N GLU A 171 -0.90 -23.47 -7.66
CA GLU A 171 -0.83 -22.47 -8.73
C GLU A 171 0.33 -21.49 -8.53
N LEU A 172 0.84 -21.37 -7.30
CA LEU A 172 1.93 -20.45 -6.99
C LEU A 172 3.28 -21.10 -7.31
N GLN A 173 4.10 -20.42 -8.08
CA GLN A 173 5.48 -20.80 -8.38
C GLN A 173 6.40 -19.60 -8.08
N TYR A 174 7.69 -19.84 -8.03
CA TYR A 174 8.70 -18.81 -7.92
C TYR A 174 9.56 -18.78 -9.19
N LYS A 175 9.66 -17.59 -9.77
CA LYS A 175 10.59 -17.31 -10.87
C LYS A 175 11.85 -16.69 -10.30
N VAL A 176 12.96 -17.41 -10.43
CA VAL A 176 14.29 -16.95 -10.06
C VAL A 176 15.00 -16.44 -11.30
N THR A 177 15.48 -15.21 -11.25
CA THR A 177 16.40 -14.65 -12.25
C THR A 177 17.77 -14.51 -11.62
N PHE A 178 18.79 -15.10 -12.23
CA PHE A 178 20.11 -15.18 -11.62
C PHE A 178 21.24 -15.10 -12.64
N GLY A 179 22.44 -14.75 -12.18
CA GLY A 179 23.63 -14.65 -13.02
C GLY A 179 24.88 -14.57 -12.18
N LYS A 180 26.04 -14.84 -12.77
CA LYS A 180 27.34 -14.69 -12.09
C LYS A 180 27.46 -13.25 -11.60
N ALA A 181 27.96 -13.05 -10.39
CA ALA A 181 28.08 -11.71 -9.78
C ALA A 181 28.95 -10.75 -10.63
N THR A 182 29.93 -11.29 -11.34
CA THR A 182 30.88 -10.57 -12.20
C THR A 182 30.43 -10.43 -13.66
N SER A 183 29.24 -10.94 -14.02
CA SER A 183 28.74 -10.95 -15.41
C SER A 183 27.38 -10.28 -15.53
N THR A 184 27.07 -9.77 -16.72
CA THR A 184 25.75 -9.24 -17.07
C THR A 184 24.78 -10.32 -17.55
N GLY A 185 25.26 -11.53 -17.86
CA GLY A 185 24.44 -12.63 -18.32
C GLY A 185 23.44 -13.10 -17.26
N LYS A 186 22.18 -13.30 -17.66
CA LYS A 186 21.09 -13.76 -16.79
C LYS A 186 20.50 -15.06 -17.30
N LYS A 187 20.15 -15.94 -16.36
CA LYS A 187 19.39 -17.17 -16.53
C LYS A 187 18.12 -17.07 -15.70
N THR A 188 17.14 -17.92 -16.01
CA THR A 188 15.90 -18.02 -15.24
C THR A 188 15.59 -19.47 -14.88
N LYS A 189 15.05 -19.69 -13.69
CA LYS A 189 14.53 -20.98 -13.22
C LYS A 189 13.15 -20.77 -12.60
N ILE A 190 12.25 -21.71 -12.82
CA ILE A 190 10.92 -21.72 -12.21
C ILE A 190 10.85 -22.91 -11.26
N SER A 191 10.25 -22.70 -10.09
CA SER A 191 10.07 -23.74 -9.07
C SER A 191 8.68 -23.64 -8.45
N ALA A 192 7.99 -24.75 -8.26
CA ALA A 192 6.76 -24.80 -7.45
C ALA A 192 7.07 -24.77 -5.94
N SER A 193 8.28 -25.14 -5.54
CA SER A 193 8.74 -25.16 -4.15
C SER A 193 9.34 -23.83 -3.71
N SER A 194 9.14 -23.47 -2.44
CA SER A 194 9.82 -22.36 -1.76
C SER A 194 11.30 -22.69 -1.44
N GLU A 195 11.68 -23.96 -1.45
CA GLU A 195 13.08 -24.41 -1.46
C GLU A 195 13.53 -24.68 -2.89
N ILE A 196 14.42 -23.84 -3.41
CA ILE A 196 14.83 -23.84 -4.82
C ILE A 196 16.31 -24.22 -4.91
N GLU A 197 16.55 -25.43 -5.38
CA GLU A 197 17.90 -25.95 -5.56
C GLU A 197 18.46 -25.58 -6.94
N LEU A 198 19.68 -25.06 -6.96
CA LEU A 198 20.48 -24.79 -8.16
C LEU A 198 21.73 -25.66 -8.11
N ASP A 199 21.86 -26.57 -9.08
CA ASP A 199 22.95 -27.56 -9.12
C ASP A 199 23.97 -27.25 -10.23
N LYS A 200 24.83 -28.21 -10.54
CA LYS A 200 25.89 -28.10 -11.56
C LYS A 200 25.39 -27.74 -12.98
N ARG A 201 24.09 -27.87 -13.27
CA ARG A 201 23.48 -27.45 -14.54
C ARG A 201 23.17 -25.95 -14.54
N ASP A 202 22.95 -25.39 -13.36
CA ASP A 202 22.55 -24.01 -13.16
C ASP A 202 23.75 -23.11 -12.84
N VAL A 203 24.61 -23.57 -11.92
CA VAL A 203 25.70 -22.80 -11.30
C VAL A 203 27.06 -23.50 -11.41
N ASP A 204 28.12 -22.68 -11.45
CA ASP A 204 29.49 -23.16 -11.51
C ASP A 204 30.07 -23.28 -10.09
N PRO A 205 30.86 -24.31 -9.78
CA PRO A 205 31.39 -24.50 -8.44
C PRO A 205 32.29 -23.35 -7.97
N GLY A 206 32.07 -22.84 -6.75
CA GLY A 206 32.88 -21.77 -6.13
C GLY A 206 32.66 -20.35 -6.66
N VAL A 207 31.81 -20.19 -7.68
CA VAL A 207 31.51 -18.89 -8.30
C VAL A 207 30.37 -18.19 -7.56
N SER A 208 30.50 -16.88 -7.31
CA SER A 208 29.42 -16.07 -6.74
C SER A 208 28.31 -15.81 -7.78
N TYR A 209 27.06 -15.97 -7.35
CA TYR A 209 25.88 -15.68 -8.15
C TYR A 209 24.98 -14.68 -7.42
N CYS A 210 24.31 -13.82 -8.18
CA CYS A 210 23.30 -12.91 -7.66
C CYS A 210 21.91 -13.29 -8.17
N PHE A 211 20.92 -13.14 -7.30
CA PHE A 211 19.57 -13.66 -7.46
C PHE A 211 18.53 -12.56 -7.25
N ASN A 212 17.46 -12.66 -8.01
CA ASN A 212 16.19 -12.00 -7.77
C ASN A 212 15.09 -13.05 -7.89
N VAL A 213 14.12 -13.02 -6.98
CA VAL A 213 13.00 -13.96 -6.91
C VAL A 213 11.71 -13.16 -6.98
N GLN A 214 10.71 -13.68 -7.67
CA GLN A 214 9.35 -13.14 -7.64
C GLN A 214 8.33 -14.27 -7.72
N ALA A 215 7.16 -14.06 -7.14
CA ALA A 215 6.03 -14.95 -7.33
C ALA A 215 5.65 -15.01 -8.81
N TYR A 216 5.24 -16.20 -9.25
CA TYR A 216 4.76 -16.49 -10.59
C TYR A 216 3.51 -17.36 -10.49
N ILE A 217 2.37 -16.87 -10.97
CA ILE A 217 1.10 -17.58 -10.95
C ILE A 217 0.66 -17.72 -12.41
N PRO A 218 0.95 -18.84 -13.09
CA PRO A 218 0.75 -18.98 -14.53
C PRO A 218 -0.71 -18.93 -14.98
N SER A 219 -1.65 -19.24 -14.08
CA SER A 219 -3.09 -19.25 -14.35
C SER A 219 -3.68 -17.85 -14.54
N ARG A 220 -3.03 -16.82 -14.01
CA ARG A 220 -3.46 -15.41 -14.15
C ARG A 220 -3.21 -14.88 -15.57
N SER A 221 -3.86 -13.75 -15.88
CA SER A 221 -3.59 -12.99 -17.11
C SER A 221 -2.11 -12.59 -17.22
N THR A 222 -1.58 -12.54 -18.45
CA THR A 222 -0.16 -12.34 -18.75
C THR A 222 0.47 -11.15 -18.00
N ASP A 223 -0.27 -10.06 -17.82
CA ASP A 223 0.18 -8.85 -17.13
C ASP A 223 0.15 -8.94 -15.59
N LYS A 224 -0.49 -9.98 -15.03
CA LYS A 224 -0.68 -10.23 -13.59
C LYS A 224 -0.05 -11.53 -13.09
N GLN A 225 0.60 -12.30 -13.98
CA GLN A 225 1.27 -13.54 -13.60
C GLN A 225 2.45 -13.33 -12.65
N LEU A 226 3.09 -12.15 -12.68
CA LEU A 226 4.31 -11.87 -11.93
C LEU A 226 4.04 -10.94 -10.75
N GLY A 227 4.54 -11.33 -9.58
CA GLY A 227 4.62 -10.46 -8.41
C GLY A 227 5.78 -9.46 -8.49
N GLU A 228 5.93 -8.66 -7.44
CA GLU A 228 7.08 -7.76 -7.30
C GLU A 228 8.40 -8.52 -7.17
N LEU A 229 9.44 -7.95 -7.76
CA LEU A 229 10.79 -8.49 -7.70
C LEU A 229 11.39 -8.31 -6.29
N SER A 230 11.97 -9.38 -5.73
CA SER A 230 12.73 -9.33 -4.49
C SER A 230 13.92 -8.36 -4.61
N GLN A 231 14.46 -7.96 -3.45
CA GLN A 231 15.79 -7.36 -3.43
C GLN A 231 16.83 -8.33 -4.01
N ARG A 232 17.84 -7.77 -4.69
CA ARG A 232 18.93 -8.55 -5.25
C ARG A 232 19.86 -8.99 -4.12
N GLN A 233 20.11 -10.29 -4.00
CA GLN A 233 21.08 -10.83 -3.05
C GLN A 233 22.10 -11.70 -3.78
N CYS A 234 23.34 -11.73 -3.30
CA CYS A 234 24.42 -12.49 -3.92
C CYS A 234 24.99 -13.52 -2.94
N SER A 235 25.31 -14.70 -3.44
CA SER A 235 26.01 -15.73 -2.68
C SER A 235 27.46 -15.30 -2.42
N PRO A 236 28.07 -15.73 -1.31
CA PRO A 236 29.52 -15.68 -1.18
C PRO A 236 30.19 -16.43 -2.35
N GLY A 237 31.36 -15.96 -2.79
CA GLY A 237 32.21 -16.64 -3.76
C GLY A 237 33.66 -16.68 -3.29
N ASP A 238 34.47 -17.52 -3.93
CA ASP A 238 35.91 -17.61 -3.65
C ASP A 238 36.72 -16.49 -4.34
N ASP A 239 36.06 -15.75 -5.23
CA ASP A 239 36.63 -14.56 -5.85
C ASP A 239 36.76 -13.47 -4.78
N LYS A 240 37.99 -13.31 -4.28
CA LYS A 240 38.40 -12.16 -3.46
C LYS A 240 37.97 -10.90 -4.19
N SER A 241 36.92 -10.23 -3.70
CA SER A 241 36.63 -8.87 -4.09
C SER A 241 37.80 -8.00 -3.64
N VAL A 242 38.65 -7.64 -4.60
CA VAL A 242 39.58 -6.50 -4.55
C VAL A 242 38.73 -5.24 -4.44
N PHE A 243 38.17 -4.99 -3.26
CA PHE A 243 37.67 -3.70 -2.77
C PHE A 243 37.52 -3.81 -1.25
N GLU A 244 38.60 -4.20 -0.58
CA GLU A 244 38.77 -3.92 0.83
C GLU A 244 39.38 -2.50 0.89
N GLY A 245 38.52 -1.51 1.09
CA GLY A 245 38.94 -0.15 1.41
C GLY A 245 39.81 -0.22 2.66
N LYS A 246 41.07 0.19 2.52
CA LYS A 246 42.01 0.35 3.64
C LYS A 246 41.48 1.40 4.61
N ASP A 247 40.78 0.97 5.65
CA ASP A 247 40.73 1.72 6.90
C ASP A 247 41.93 1.32 7.75
N THR A 248 43.09 1.92 7.43
CA THR A 248 44.19 2.00 8.39
C THR A 248 44.01 3.26 9.21
N ASN A 249 43.51 3.14 10.44
CA ASN A 249 43.75 4.12 11.50
C ASN A 249 43.93 3.41 12.85
N ASN A 250 45.16 2.95 13.06
CA ASN A 250 45.70 2.71 14.40
C ASN A 250 46.50 3.96 14.79
N ALA A 251 45.90 4.85 15.59
CA ALA A 251 46.64 5.89 16.30
C ALA A 251 45.86 6.39 17.54
N LYS A 252 46.14 5.75 18.68
CA LYS A 252 46.45 6.33 19.99
C LYS A 252 45.73 7.63 20.40
N VAL A 253 44.81 7.51 21.35
CA VAL A 253 44.28 8.62 22.17
C VAL A 253 45.30 9.00 23.24
N VAL A 254 45.82 10.22 23.19
CA VAL A 254 46.32 10.98 24.36
C VAL A 254 45.94 12.45 24.15
N GLY A 255 45.22 13.02 25.12
CA GLY A 255 44.51 14.29 24.99
C GLY A 255 45.35 15.56 25.20
N SER A 256 44.77 16.68 24.80
CA SER A 256 44.69 17.96 25.54
C SER A 256 44.01 19.02 24.66
N SER A 257 43.14 19.81 25.30
CA SER A 257 42.42 20.98 24.77
C SER A 257 43.21 22.26 25.06
N PRO A 258 42.78 23.49 24.71
CA PRO A 258 42.00 24.02 23.56
C PRO A 258 42.78 25.14 22.82
N THR A 259 42.26 25.65 21.70
CA THR A 259 41.85 27.08 21.56
C THR A 259 41.52 27.44 20.10
N GLY A 260 40.39 28.15 19.94
CA GLY A 260 40.04 29.14 18.91
C GLY A 260 40.41 28.89 17.45
N ILE A 261 39.40 28.91 16.56
CA ILE A 261 39.31 29.89 15.47
C ILE A 261 37.89 29.83 14.87
N THR A 262 37.36 31.04 14.68
CA THR A 262 36.08 31.47 14.12
C THR A 262 35.88 31.04 12.66
N TYR A 263 34.67 30.61 12.30
CA TYR A 263 34.21 30.59 10.91
C TYR A 263 33.04 31.56 10.71
N LYS A 264 33.23 32.43 9.72
CA LYS A 264 32.35 33.53 9.32
C LYS A 264 31.06 33.01 8.69
N HIS A 265 29.96 33.65 9.07
CA HIS A 265 28.68 33.63 8.37
C HIS A 265 28.84 34.18 6.95
N CYS A 266 28.34 33.47 5.94
CA CYS A 266 28.04 34.01 4.62
C CYS A 266 26.52 34.15 4.47
N THR A 267 26.06 35.41 4.48
CA THR A 267 24.75 35.83 4.00
C THR A 267 24.82 36.08 2.51
N VAL A 268 23.86 35.55 1.74
CA VAL A 268 23.59 35.99 0.36
C VAL A 268 22.12 36.34 0.28
N SER A 269 21.86 37.63 0.11
CA SER A 269 20.54 38.22 -0.11
C SER A 269 20.27 38.36 -1.61
N GLY A 270 19.26 37.60 -2.07
CA GLY A 270 18.17 37.99 -2.97
C GLY A 270 18.47 38.33 -4.44
N PHE A 271 17.78 37.63 -5.35
CA PHE A 271 16.86 38.24 -6.32
C PHE A 271 15.82 37.18 -6.76
N GLY A 272 14.54 37.58 -6.78
CA GLY A 272 13.41 36.67 -6.80
C GLY A 272 13.02 36.08 -8.16
N LEU A 273 12.34 34.93 -8.12
CA LEU A 273 11.49 34.46 -9.19
C LEU A 273 10.38 33.54 -8.64
N LYS A 274 9.15 34.08 -8.69
CA LYS A 274 7.85 33.45 -8.96
C LYS A 274 7.50 32.10 -8.28
N HIS A 275 6.48 32.19 -7.43
CA HIS A 275 5.48 31.18 -7.07
C HIS A 275 5.39 29.97 -8.02
N LEU A 276 5.65 28.79 -7.48
CA LEU A 276 4.89 27.53 -7.64
C LEU A 276 5.72 26.47 -6.91
N LEU A 277 5.25 25.98 -5.75
CA LEU A 277 5.60 24.68 -5.15
C LEU A 277 4.84 24.57 -3.80
N SER A 278 3.65 24.00 -3.85
CA SER A 278 3.07 23.28 -2.71
C SER A 278 2.77 21.88 -3.23
N GLY A 279 3.31 20.88 -2.55
CA GLY A 279 3.18 19.48 -2.91
C GLY A 279 4.53 18.86 -3.23
N ILE A 280 4.97 18.03 -2.28
CA ILE A 280 6.08 17.06 -2.28
C ILE A 280 6.95 17.36 -1.05
N PHE A 281 6.61 16.71 0.05
CA PHE A 281 7.51 16.13 1.06
C PHE A 281 6.69 15.80 2.31
N LEU A 282 6.00 14.65 2.30
CA LEU A 282 5.65 13.92 3.54
C LEU A 282 5.20 12.51 3.18
N PHE A 283 6.16 11.66 2.81
CA PHE A 283 6.04 10.21 2.90
C PHE A 283 7.38 9.70 3.40
N ILE A 284 7.47 9.44 4.71
CA ILE A 284 8.27 8.42 5.40
C ILE A 284 7.93 8.59 6.87
N ARG A 285 7.07 7.69 7.36
CA ARG A 285 6.98 7.14 8.72
C ARG A 285 5.55 6.70 8.92
N TYR A 286 5.28 5.41 8.72
CA TYR A 286 4.42 4.60 9.58
C TYR A 286 4.58 3.13 9.16
N PHE A 287 5.66 2.53 9.64
CA PHE A 287 5.77 1.09 9.84
C PHE A 287 6.34 0.91 11.25
N THR A 288 5.46 0.71 12.22
CA THR A 288 5.68 0.02 13.52
C THR A 288 4.47 0.27 14.43
N ARG A 289 3.44 -0.57 14.28
CA ARG A 289 2.78 -1.32 15.37
C ARG A 289 1.71 -2.23 14.80
#